data_AF-A0AAU7U7Q7-F1
#
_entry.id   AF-A0AAU7U7Q7-F1
#
_cell.length_a   1.000
_cell.length_b   1.000
_cell.length_c   1.000
_cell.angle_alpha   90.00
_cell.angle_beta   90.00
_cell.angle_gamma   90.00
#
_symmetry.space_group_name_H-M   'P 1'
#
loop_
_entity.id
_entity.type
_entity.pdbx_description
1 polymer ?
#
loop_
_entity_poly.entity_id
_entity_poly.type
_entity_poly.pdbx_seq_one_letter_code
_entity_poly.pdbx_strand_id
1 'polypeptide(L)'
;MNTRRWFLTTVLALGGAPVLAVLPGLTAQQLQEAYQGGVKLAKDPEGGYPLLPYTLYHTQDSLLLEPANGDVDAVVVGTPFDRTRYQSFLAASGDETLTPAQARERARLPDGWVSVLIFAHGSKPADQEFLNGFTGVRLVLPGRTLLPGQVQKSGTDLSQYPHTPGEIGERFVGTVTYLFHPSAAELRGSATLNFNDPTGKSFTLPIQFSRYR
;
A
#
# COMPACT_ATOMS: atom_id res chain seq x y z
N MET A 1 -44.99 -20.60 52.45
CA MET A 1 -43.55 -20.37 52.15
C MET A 1 -43.44 -20.10 50.65
N ASN A 2 -43.26 -18.84 50.25
CA ASN A 2 -43.25 -18.41 48.84
C ASN A 2 -41.83 -18.08 48.41
N THR A 3 -41.28 -18.87 47.48
CA THR A 3 -39.97 -18.68 46.85
C THR A 3 -40.09 -17.78 45.63
N ARG A 4 -39.67 -16.51 45.76
CA ARG A 4 -39.48 -15.59 44.62
C ARG A 4 -38.14 -15.87 43.95
N ARG A 5 -38.15 -16.39 42.73
CA ARG A 5 -37.00 -16.46 41.82
C ARG A 5 -36.88 -15.14 41.06
N TRP A 6 -35.75 -14.46 41.23
CA TRP A 6 -35.36 -13.32 40.40
C TRP A 6 -34.52 -13.84 39.23
N PHE A 7 -34.99 -13.61 38.00
CA PHE A 7 -34.19 -13.80 36.79
C PHE A 7 -33.46 -12.50 36.50
N LEU A 8 -32.13 -12.51 36.61
CA LEU A 8 -31.28 -11.44 36.08
C LEU A 8 -31.08 -11.67 34.57
N THR A 9 -31.69 -10.82 33.76
CA THR A 9 -31.44 -10.74 32.32
C THR A 9 -30.16 -9.95 32.10
N THR A 10 -29.07 -10.64 31.75
CA THR A 10 -27.81 -9.99 31.34
C THR A 10 -27.91 -9.66 29.85
N VAL A 11 -28.04 -8.37 29.53
CA VAL A 11 -28.00 -7.87 28.15
C VAL A 11 -26.52 -7.80 27.72
N LEU A 12 -26.11 -8.73 26.86
CA LEU A 12 -24.80 -8.70 26.21
C LEU A 12 -24.81 -7.56 25.17
N ALA A 13 -24.19 -6.43 25.52
CA ALA A 13 -23.92 -5.37 24.57
C ALA A 13 -22.78 -5.81 23.64
N LEU A 14 -23.13 -6.29 22.45
CA LEU A 14 -22.19 -6.48 21.35
C LEU A 14 -21.63 -5.11 20.92
N GLY A 15 -20.50 -4.74 21.51
CA GLY A 15 -19.70 -3.61 21.05
C GLY A 15 -19.15 -3.90 19.66
N GLY A 16 -19.91 -3.53 18.63
CA GLY A 16 -19.38 -3.46 17.27
C GLY A 16 -18.28 -2.41 17.24
N ALA A 17 -17.03 -2.84 17.06
CA ALA A 17 -15.94 -1.93 16.79
C ALA A 17 -16.32 -1.08 15.55
N PRO A 18 -16.14 0.24 15.58
CA PRO A 18 -16.39 1.06 14.41
C PRO A 18 -15.48 0.56 13.29
N VAL A 19 -16.10 0.04 12.23
CA VAL A 19 -15.41 -0.28 10.98
C VAL A 19 -14.86 1.05 10.47
N LEU A 20 -13.56 1.25 10.63
CA LEU A 20 -12.86 2.45 10.15
C LEU A 20 -12.84 2.39 8.62
N ALA A 21 -13.92 2.87 8.02
CA ALA A 21 -13.94 3.21 6.61
C ALA A 21 -12.90 4.28 6.32
N VAL A 22 -12.19 4.17 5.20
CA VAL A 22 -11.30 5.22 4.70
C VAL A 22 -12.08 6.53 4.63
N LEU A 23 -11.75 7.49 5.50
CA LEU A 23 -12.36 8.80 5.53
C LEU A 23 -11.80 9.65 4.37
N PRO A 24 -12.57 10.61 3.83
CA PRO A 24 -12.13 11.46 2.73
C PRO A 24 -10.90 12.31 3.07
N GLY A 25 -10.48 12.37 4.33
CA GLY A 25 -9.22 12.95 4.78
C GLY A 25 -8.89 12.47 6.20
N LEU A 26 -7.66 12.69 6.65
CA LEU A 26 -7.27 12.33 8.02
C LEU A 26 -7.85 13.34 9.02
N THR A 27 -8.54 12.84 10.03
CA THR A 27 -8.85 13.64 11.22
C THR A 27 -7.56 14.00 11.96
N ALA A 28 -7.59 15.05 12.80
CA ALA A 28 -6.44 15.43 13.62
C ALA A 28 -5.95 14.27 14.51
N GLN A 29 -6.86 13.44 15.01
CA GLN A 29 -6.53 12.25 15.79
C GLN A 29 -5.81 11.20 14.92
N GLN A 30 -6.33 10.89 13.73
CA GLN A 30 -5.70 9.92 12.83
C GLN A 30 -4.33 10.41 12.32
N LEU A 31 -4.19 11.71 12.09
CA LEU A 31 -2.91 12.32 11.74
C LEU A 31 -1.89 12.12 12.87
N GLN A 32 -2.27 12.40 14.11
CA GLN A 32 -1.42 12.18 15.27
C GLN A 32 -1.08 10.69 15.45
N GLU A 33 -2.06 9.80 15.25
CA GLU A 33 -1.87 8.34 15.33
C GLU A 33 -0.89 7.84 14.25
N ALA A 34 -1.06 8.27 12.99
CA ALA A 34 -0.15 7.93 11.91
C ALA A 34 1.27 8.40 12.22
N TYR A 35 1.42 9.64 12.68
CA TYR A 35 2.71 10.21 13.06
C TYR A 35 3.39 9.41 14.18
N GLN A 36 2.70 9.22 15.31
CA GLN A 36 3.26 8.46 16.44
C GLN A 36 3.54 7.00 16.08
N GLY A 37 2.71 6.40 15.23
CA GLY A 37 2.94 5.05 14.70
C GLY A 37 4.26 4.97 13.94
N GLY A 38 4.57 5.95 13.09
CA GLY A 38 5.82 5.98 12.33
C GLY A 38 7.04 6.18 13.22
N VAL A 39 6.97 7.14 14.14
CA VAL A 39 8.04 7.39 15.14
C VAL A 39 8.28 6.16 16.02
N LYS A 40 7.21 5.43 16.38
CA LYS A 40 7.34 4.20 17.17
C LYS A 40 8.03 3.09 16.39
N LEU A 41 7.69 2.91 15.10
CA LEU A 41 8.33 1.91 14.24
C LEU A 41 9.84 2.17 14.08
N ALA A 42 10.25 3.44 13.99
CA ALA A 42 11.66 3.80 13.86
C ALA A 42 12.53 3.44 15.08
N LYS A 43 11.92 3.13 16.23
CA LYS A 43 12.65 2.67 17.42
C LYS A 43 13.13 1.23 17.33
N ASP A 44 12.64 0.48 16.34
CA ASP A 44 13.10 -0.86 16.03
C ASP A 44 13.91 -0.81 14.72
N PRO A 45 15.24 -0.60 14.80
CA PRO A 45 16.07 -0.41 13.60
C PRO A 45 16.13 -1.67 12.72
N GLU A 46 15.90 -2.85 13.29
CA GLU A 46 15.92 -4.13 12.57
C GLU A 46 14.57 -4.45 11.91
N GLY A 47 13.47 -3.88 12.42
CA GLY A 47 12.10 -4.23 12.00
C GLY A 47 11.66 -3.66 10.65
N GLY A 48 12.32 -2.61 10.15
CA GLY A 48 11.93 -1.92 8.93
C GLY A 48 10.49 -1.37 8.95
N TYR A 49 9.95 -0.99 7.79
CA TYR A 49 8.57 -0.54 7.67
C TYR A 49 7.63 -1.70 7.28
N PRO A 50 6.55 -1.97 8.04
CA PRO A 50 5.67 -3.12 7.79
C PRO A 50 4.70 -2.84 6.64
N LEU A 51 5.12 -3.13 5.41
CA LEU A 51 4.32 -2.97 4.20
C LEU A 51 3.26 -4.07 4.01
N LEU A 52 3.47 -5.26 4.59
CA LEU A 52 2.63 -6.45 4.36
C LEU A 52 1.11 -6.21 4.52
N PRO A 53 0.62 -5.46 5.55
CA PRO A 53 -0.81 -5.17 5.67
C PRO A 53 -1.42 -4.40 4.50
N TYR A 54 -0.57 -3.73 3.69
CA TYR A 54 -0.94 -2.90 2.55
C TYR A 54 -0.62 -3.57 1.20
N THR A 55 -0.01 -4.76 1.20
CA THR A 55 0.39 -5.49 0.00
C THR A 55 -0.80 -6.25 -0.61
N LEU A 56 -1.05 -6.01 -1.91
CA LEU A 56 -2.03 -6.75 -2.73
C LEU A 56 -1.42 -7.99 -3.37
N TYR A 57 -0.15 -7.90 -3.73
CA TYR A 57 0.60 -8.92 -4.44
C TYR A 57 2.07 -8.82 -4.05
N HIS A 58 2.73 -9.96 -3.93
CA HIS A 58 4.18 -10.05 -3.96
C HIS A 58 4.58 -11.40 -4.57
N THR A 59 5.75 -11.46 -5.18
CA THR A 59 6.35 -12.73 -5.59
C THR A 59 6.69 -13.57 -4.36
N GLN A 60 6.59 -14.90 -4.48
CA GLN A 60 6.95 -15.80 -3.37
C GLN A 60 8.46 -15.81 -3.13
N ASP A 61 9.22 -15.76 -4.23
CA ASP A 61 10.67 -15.67 -4.20
C ASP A 61 11.10 -14.56 -5.16
N SER A 62 11.40 -13.38 -4.61
CA SER A 62 11.92 -12.26 -5.38
C SER A 62 13.37 -12.48 -5.83
N LEU A 63 14.03 -13.53 -5.34
CA LEU A 63 15.38 -13.94 -5.75
C LEU A 63 15.35 -15.01 -6.84
N LEU A 64 14.17 -15.43 -7.32
CA LEU A 64 14.02 -16.32 -8.46
C LEU A 64 13.28 -15.60 -9.58
N LEU A 65 14.04 -15.24 -10.61
CA LEU A 65 13.54 -14.59 -11.81
C LEU A 65 12.88 -15.61 -12.74
N GLU A 66 11.73 -16.14 -12.32
CA GLU A 66 10.91 -16.97 -13.18
C GLU A 66 10.15 -16.09 -14.18
N PRO A 67 10.26 -16.33 -15.50
CA PRO A 67 9.51 -15.56 -16.51
C PRO A 67 7.99 -15.59 -16.27
N ALA A 68 7.49 -16.63 -15.61
CA ALA A 68 6.09 -16.73 -15.22
C ALA A 68 5.65 -15.65 -14.22
N ASN A 69 6.58 -15.06 -13.46
CA ASN A 69 6.29 -14.00 -12.48
C ASN A 69 6.12 -12.62 -13.14
N GLY A 70 6.64 -12.43 -14.37
CA GLY A 70 6.66 -11.12 -15.02
C GLY A 70 7.63 -10.16 -14.32
N ASP A 71 7.50 -8.87 -14.61
CA ASP A 71 8.42 -7.82 -14.16
C ASP A 71 7.93 -7.13 -12.86
N VAL A 72 7.01 -7.76 -12.11
CA VAL A 72 6.40 -7.20 -10.89
C VAL A 72 6.84 -7.98 -9.67
N ASP A 73 7.50 -7.30 -8.73
CA ASP A 73 7.91 -7.88 -7.45
C ASP A 73 6.82 -7.78 -6.39
N ALA A 74 6.17 -6.61 -6.31
CA ALA A 74 5.10 -6.38 -5.35
C ALA A 74 4.16 -5.25 -5.78
N VAL A 75 2.93 -5.29 -5.29
CA VAL A 75 1.95 -4.22 -5.45
C VAL A 75 1.40 -3.83 -4.08
N VAL A 76 1.48 -2.54 -3.74
CA VAL A 76 1.10 -1.99 -2.43
C VAL A 76 0.08 -0.87 -2.59
N VAL A 77 -0.93 -0.83 -1.73
CA VAL A 77 -1.87 0.28 -1.62
C VAL A 77 -1.37 1.27 -0.59
N GLY A 78 -1.23 2.53 -0.97
CA GLY A 78 -0.96 3.63 -0.05
C GLY A 78 -2.21 4.47 0.19
N THR A 79 -2.46 4.79 1.45
CA THR A 79 -3.51 5.71 1.91
C THR A 79 -2.88 6.95 2.54
N PRO A 80 -3.62 8.06 2.72
CA PRO A 80 -3.07 9.22 3.42
C PRO A 80 -2.53 8.88 4.81
N PHE A 81 -3.18 7.96 5.54
CA PHE A 81 -2.72 7.48 6.85
C PHE A 81 -1.37 6.78 6.72
N ASP A 82 -1.27 5.77 5.85
CA ASP A 82 -0.06 4.99 5.69
C ASP A 82 1.11 5.83 5.16
N ARG A 83 0.87 6.68 4.17
CA ARG A 83 1.91 7.55 3.61
C ARG A 83 2.43 8.55 4.64
N THR A 84 1.57 9.07 5.51
CA THR A 84 1.97 9.94 6.63
C THR A 84 2.79 9.17 7.67
N ARG A 85 2.36 7.96 8.02
CA ARG A 85 3.08 7.07 8.93
C ARG A 85 4.46 6.71 8.39
N TYR A 86 4.56 6.40 7.10
CA TYR A 86 5.82 6.10 6.41
C TYR A 86 6.78 7.29 6.41
N GLN A 87 6.32 8.49 6.11
CA GLN A 87 7.19 9.69 6.16
C GLN A 87 7.67 9.99 7.59
N SER A 88 6.83 9.75 8.59
CA SER A 88 7.21 9.90 9.99
C SER A 88 8.25 8.87 10.41
N PHE A 89 8.13 7.63 9.92
CA PHE A 89 9.14 6.58 10.10
C PHE A 89 10.47 6.98 9.46
N LEU A 90 10.48 7.36 8.18
CA LEU A 90 11.72 7.74 7.48
C LEU A 90 12.45 8.89 8.16
N ALA A 91 11.72 9.93 8.57
CA ALA A 91 12.31 11.07 9.27
C ALA A 91 12.92 10.64 10.61
N ALA A 92 12.18 9.89 11.43
CA ALA A 92 12.66 9.43 12.72
C ALA A 92 13.86 8.47 12.61
N SER A 93 13.89 7.58 11.60
CA SER A 93 15.03 6.69 11.33
C SER A 93 16.27 7.44 10.82
N GLY A 94 16.09 8.63 10.23
CA GLY A 94 17.16 9.51 9.76
C GLY A 94 17.51 10.65 10.73
N ASP A 95 17.12 10.54 12.00
CA ASP A 95 17.31 11.56 13.05
C ASP A 95 16.71 12.94 12.74
N GLU A 96 15.75 13.00 11.80
CA GLU A 96 15.03 14.22 11.45
C GLU A 96 13.76 14.37 12.31
N THR A 97 13.59 15.56 12.87
CA THR A 97 12.38 15.91 13.63
C THR A 97 11.34 16.58 12.73
N LEU A 98 10.20 15.90 12.52
CA LEU A 98 9.02 16.47 11.86
C LEU A 98 7.88 16.67 12.86
N THR A 99 7.07 17.69 12.61
CA THR A 99 5.71 17.78 13.17
C THR A 99 4.76 16.86 12.40
N PRO A 100 3.60 16.47 12.98
CA PRO A 100 2.58 15.69 12.25
C PRO A 100 2.16 16.34 10.93
N ALA A 101 1.98 17.67 10.91
CA ALA A 101 1.60 18.41 9.71
C ALA A 101 2.67 18.33 8.60
N GLN A 102 3.95 18.45 8.95
CA GLN A 102 5.05 18.32 7.99
C GLN A 102 5.16 16.89 7.44
N ALA A 103 4.96 15.87 8.28
CA ALA A 103 4.91 14.48 7.81
C ALA A 103 3.75 14.26 6.82
N ARG A 104 2.58 14.85 7.09
CA ARG A 104 1.42 14.80 6.20
C ARG A 104 1.66 15.51 4.87
N GLU A 105 2.33 16.66 4.88
CA GLU A 105 2.70 17.39 3.68
C GLU A 105 3.68 16.57 2.82
N ARG A 106 4.70 15.98 3.44
CA ARG A 106 5.68 15.11 2.76
C ARG A 106 5.08 13.82 2.22
N ALA A 107 3.96 13.35 2.77
CA ALA A 107 3.27 12.16 2.29
C ALA A 107 2.82 12.30 0.82
N ARG A 108 2.61 13.54 0.33
CA ARG A 108 2.32 13.90 -1.06
C ARG A 108 1.17 13.10 -1.71
N LEU A 109 0.27 12.55 -0.90
CA LEU A 109 -0.97 11.92 -1.34
C LEU A 109 -2.13 12.80 -0.89
N PRO A 110 -2.94 13.37 -1.80
CA PRO A 110 -4.08 14.19 -1.40
C PRO A 110 -5.12 13.41 -0.61
N ASP A 111 -5.89 14.12 0.20
CA ASP A 111 -7.03 13.55 0.93
C ASP A 111 -8.08 13.03 -0.07
N GLY A 112 -8.63 11.83 0.20
CA GLY A 112 -9.59 11.14 -0.66
C GLY A 112 -8.95 10.33 -1.79
N TRP A 113 -7.63 10.41 -1.93
CA TRP A 113 -6.89 9.65 -2.94
C TRP A 113 -6.30 8.38 -2.36
N VAL A 114 -6.10 7.40 -3.23
CA VAL A 114 -5.32 6.19 -2.96
C VAL A 114 -4.19 6.09 -3.97
N SER A 115 -3.03 5.64 -3.51
CA SER A 115 -1.91 5.32 -4.40
C SER A 115 -1.79 3.81 -4.55
N VAL A 116 -1.45 3.35 -5.75
CA VAL A 116 -1.00 1.97 -6.01
C VAL A 116 0.47 2.07 -6.39
N LEU A 117 1.35 1.54 -5.55
CA LEU A 117 2.78 1.42 -5.80
C LEU A 117 3.07 0.03 -6.35
N ILE A 118 3.71 -0.04 -7.51
CA ILE A 118 4.21 -1.28 -8.10
C ILE A 118 5.72 -1.27 -7.99
N PHE A 119 6.27 -2.22 -7.26
CA PHE A 119 7.69 -2.55 -7.26
C PHE A 119 7.95 -3.52 -8.41
N ALA A 120 8.95 -3.19 -9.21
CA ALA A 120 9.18 -3.87 -10.46
C ALA A 120 10.66 -3.85 -10.82
N HIS A 121 11.04 -4.78 -11.70
CA HIS A 121 12.39 -4.92 -12.22
C HIS A 121 12.37 -5.04 -13.74
N GLY A 122 13.48 -4.66 -14.38
CA GLY A 122 13.65 -4.83 -15.82
C GLY A 122 13.77 -6.31 -16.20
N SER A 123 13.18 -6.70 -17.32
CA SER A 123 13.27 -8.07 -17.82
C SER A 123 14.70 -8.51 -18.18
N LYS A 124 15.58 -7.54 -18.48
CA LYS A 124 16.97 -7.74 -18.94
C LYS A 124 17.94 -6.79 -18.21
N PRO A 125 19.24 -7.12 -18.13
CA PRO A 125 20.24 -6.26 -17.48
C PRO A 125 20.32 -4.84 -18.04
N ALA A 126 20.00 -4.63 -19.32
CA ALA A 126 20.04 -3.32 -19.98
C ALA A 126 18.69 -2.58 -20.00
N ASP A 127 17.63 -3.16 -19.40
CA ASP A 127 16.28 -2.63 -19.48
C ASP A 127 16.05 -1.55 -18.41
N GLN A 128 16.56 -0.35 -18.65
CA GLN A 128 16.42 0.80 -17.73
C GLN A 128 15.05 1.49 -17.82
N GLU A 129 14.31 1.25 -18.91
CA GLU A 129 13.08 1.96 -19.24
C GLU A 129 11.82 1.11 -19.01
N PHE A 130 11.95 -0.06 -18.39
CA PHE A 130 10.86 -1.01 -18.15
C PHE A 130 9.64 -0.35 -17.47
N LEU A 131 9.83 0.64 -16.60
CA LEU A 131 8.73 1.38 -15.97
C LEU A 131 7.79 2.08 -16.98
N ASN A 132 8.22 2.27 -18.23
CA ASN A 132 7.38 2.80 -19.31
C ASN A 132 6.48 1.75 -19.96
N GLY A 133 6.76 0.46 -19.77
CA GLY A 133 6.00 -0.65 -20.37
C GLY A 133 4.70 -0.99 -19.65
N PHE A 134 4.44 -0.43 -18.47
CA PHE A 134 3.18 -0.65 -17.75
C PHE A 134 2.00 -0.01 -18.49
N THR A 135 0.98 -0.81 -18.80
CA THR A 135 -0.18 -0.36 -19.59
C THR A 135 -1.50 -0.82 -19.00
N GLY A 136 -2.60 -0.24 -19.49
CA GLY A 136 -3.96 -0.68 -19.14
C GLY A 136 -4.34 -0.46 -17.67
N VAL A 137 -3.59 0.34 -16.92
CA VAL A 137 -3.79 0.53 -15.48
C VAL A 137 -5.13 1.20 -15.21
N ARG A 138 -5.99 0.50 -14.48
CA ARG A 138 -7.34 0.97 -14.14
C ARG A 138 -7.83 0.36 -12.85
N LEU A 139 -8.63 1.13 -12.12
CA LEU A 139 -9.29 0.71 -10.89
C LEU A 139 -10.78 0.51 -11.18
N VAL A 140 -11.22 -0.75 -11.19
CA VAL A 140 -12.61 -1.12 -11.48
C VAL A 140 -13.41 -1.12 -10.19
N LEU A 141 -14.44 -0.28 -10.13
CA LEU A 141 -15.34 -0.10 -9.00
C LEU A 141 -16.75 -0.57 -9.38
N PRO A 142 -17.65 -0.78 -8.40
CA PRO A 142 -19.06 -1.02 -8.70
C PRO A 142 -19.66 0.12 -9.53
N GLY A 143 -20.04 -0.17 -10.78
CA GLY A 143 -20.70 0.78 -11.66
C GLY A 143 -19.79 1.75 -12.43
N ARG A 144 -18.47 1.77 -12.19
CA ARG A 144 -17.54 2.57 -13.03
C ARG A 144 -16.10 2.08 -13.00
N THR A 145 -15.31 2.55 -13.96
CA THR A 145 -13.86 2.34 -14.01
C THR A 145 -13.14 3.68 -13.86
N LEU A 146 -12.13 3.74 -13.00
CA LEU A 146 -11.24 4.89 -12.87
C LEU A 146 -9.93 4.66 -13.62
N LEU A 147 -9.49 5.69 -14.34
CA LEU A 147 -8.12 5.82 -14.81
C LEU A 147 -7.28 6.53 -13.75
N PRO A 148 -5.95 6.31 -13.72
CA PRO A 148 -5.07 7.06 -12.82
C PRO A 148 -5.16 8.56 -13.13
N GLY A 149 -5.36 9.38 -12.10
CA GLY A 149 -5.31 10.84 -12.22
C GLY A 149 -3.87 11.37 -12.31
N GLN A 150 -2.91 10.62 -11.77
CA GLN A 150 -1.49 10.92 -11.85
C GLN A 150 -0.67 9.62 -11.88
N VAL A 151 0.46 9.68 -12.56
CA VAL A 151 1.47 8.61 -12.60
C VAL A 151 2.82 9.21 -12.19
N GLN A 152 3.53 8.53 -11.30
CA GLN A 152 4.87 8.89 -10.85
C GLN A 152 5.78 7.68 -11.02
N LYS A 153 6.98 7.88 -11.55
CA LYS A 153 7.99 6.82 -11.69
C LYS A 153 9.20 7.25 -10.88
N SER A 154 9.81 6.30 -10.18
CA SER A 154 11.14 6.53 -9.62
C SER A 154 12.19 6.55 -10.73
N GLY A 155 13.41 6.95 -10.39
CA GLY A 155 14.57 6.49 -11.15
C GLY A 155 14.70 4.96 -11.06
N THR A 156 15.60 4.41 -11.86
CA THR A 156 15.96 3.00 -11.78
C THR A 156 17.35 2.85 -11.17
N ASP A 157 17.49 1.86 -10.29
CA ASP A 157 18.74 1.55 -9.63
C ASP A 157 19.15 0.12 -9.97
N LEU A 158 20.45 -0.12 -10.12
CA LEU A 158 20.96 -1.47 -10.34
C LEU A 158 20.93 -2.23 -9.02
N SER A 159 20.28 -3.39 -9.00
CA SER A 159 20.20 -4.29 -7.86
C SER A 159 20.70 -5.68 -8.25
N GLN A 160 21.28 -6.37 -7.28
CA GLN A 160 21.71 -7.76 -7.42
C GLN A 160 20.53 -8.68 -7.11
N TYR A 161 20.02 -9.34 -8.16
CA TYR A 161 18.99 -10.36 -8.11
C TYR A 161 19.63 -11.70 -8.43
N PRO A 162 19.66 -12.67 -7.52
CA PRO A 162 20.10 -13.99 -7.89
C PRO A 162 19.27 -14.53 -9.07
N HIS A 163 19.91 -15.08 -10.09
CA HIS A 163 19.19 -15.71 -11.19
C HIS A 163 18.79 -17.15 -10.83
N THR A 164 19.59 -17.79 -9.99
CA THR A 164 19.41 -19.10 -9.36
C THR A 164 20.05 -19.06 -7.96
N PRO A 165 19.73 -20.01 -7.04
CA PRO A 165 20.42 -20.07 -5.75
C PRO A 165 21.94 -20.22 -5.95
N GLY A 166 22.69 -19.16 -5.69
CA GLY A 166 24.16 -19.13 -5.82
C GLY A 166 24.73 -18.36 -7.01
N GLU A 167 23.90 -17.81 -7.91
CA GLU A 167 24.33 -16.91 -8.99
C GLU A 167 23.92 -15.47 -8.68
N ILE A 168 24.72 -14.46 -9.03
CA ILE A 168 24.33 -13.03 -8.95
C ILE A 168 23.94 -12.57 -10.35
N GLY A 169 22.67 -12.27 -10.55
CA GLY A 169 22.18 -11.48 -11.69
C GLY A 169 22.08 -10.02 -11.32
N GLU A 170 22.20 -9.13 -12.31
CA GLU A 170 21.93 -7.70 -12.12
C GLU A 170 20.66 -7.32 -12.87
N ARG A 171 19.83 -6.50 -12.22
CA ARG A 171 18.61 -5.93 -12.79
C ARG A 171 18.42 -4.49 -12.33
N PHE A 172 17.90 -3.68 -13.24
CA PHE A 172 17.37 -2.39 -12.87
C PHE A 172 16.06 -2.59 -12.12
N VAL A 173 15.93 -2.00 -10.95
CA VAL A 173 14.71 -1.97 -10.14
C VAL A 173 14.17 -0.57 -10.03
N GLY A 174 12.89 -0.47 -9.73
CA GLY A 174 12.23 0.81 -9.53
C GLY A 174 10.79 0.64 -9.13
N THR A 175 10.09 1.77 -9.09
CA THR A 175 8.68 1.82 -8.75
C THR A 175 7.90 2.69 -9.73
N VAL A 176 6.67 2.27 -10.01
CA VAL A 176 5.66 3.13 -10.63
C VAL A 176 4.47 3.25 -9.69
N THR A 177 4.04 4.49 -9.49
CA THR A 177 2.98 4.86 -8.56
C THR A 177 1.82 5.48 -9.32
N TYR A 178 0.64 4.89 -9.18
CA TYR A 178 -0.62 5.35 -9.79
C TYR A 178 -1.53 5.93 -8.72
N LEU A 179 -2.02 7.14 -8.94
CA LEU A 179 -2.89 7.85 -8.01
C LEU A 179 -4.33 7.84 -8.53
N PHE A 180 -5.26 7.36 -7.71
CA PHE A 180 -6.69 7.30 -8.02
C PHE A 180 -7.49 8.15 -7.03
N HIS A 181 -8.60 8.70 -7.50
CA HIS A 181 -9.52 9.51 -6.69
C HIS A 181 -10.92 8.88 -6.65
N PRO A 182 -11.09 7.76 -5.92
CA PRO A 182 -12.42 7.23 -5.63
C PRO A 182 -13.22 8.19 -4.73
N SER A 183 -14.54 8.16 -4.87
CA SER A 183 -15.44 8.87 -3.96
C SER A 183 -15.41 8.24 -2.56
N ALA A 184 -15.83 9.02 -1.55
CA ALA A 184 -15.93 8.53 -0.18
C ALA A 184 -16.85 7.30 -0.02
N ALA A 185 -17.86 7.14 -0.89
CA ALA A 185 -18.72 5.96 -0.88
C ALA A 185 -18.00 4.72 -1.43
N GLU A 186 -17.23 4.88 -2.50
CA GLU A 186 -16.44 3.82 -3.14
C GLU A 186 -15.33 3.29 -2.22
N LEU A 187 -14.73 4.19 -1.43
CA LEU A 187 -13.73 3.88 -0.41
C LEU A 187 -14.25 3.03 0.77
N ARG A 188 -15.56 2.80 0.85
CA ARG A 188 -16.17 1.85 1.82
C ARG A 188 -16.33 0.45 1.24
N GLY A 189 -16.15 0.30 -0.08
CA GLY A 189 -16.39 -0.94 -0.79
C GLY A 189 -15.10 -1.66 -1.20
N SER A 190 -15.23 -2.44 -2.27
CA SER A 190 -14.13 -3.14 -2.93
C SER A 190 -13.91 -2.60 -4.35
N ALA A 191 -12.71 -2.81 -4.85
CA ALA A 191 -12.33 -2.55 -6.23
C ALA A 191 -11.51 -3.71 -6.79
N THR A 192 -11.22 -3.67 -8.09
CA THR A 192 -10.24 -4.53 -8.73
C THR A 192 -9.26 -3.67 -9.50
N LEU A 193 -7.98 -3.76 -9.14
CA LEU A 193 -6.89 -3.17 -9.91
C LEU A 193 -6.57 -4.09 -11.09
N ASN A 194 -6.57 -3.52 -12.29
CA ASN A 194 -6.13 -4.21 -13.50
C ASN A 194 -4.99 -3.45 -14.16
N PHE A 195 -3.97 -4.16 -14.62
CA PHE A 195 -2.88 -3.62 -15.44
C PHE A 195 -2.12 -4.72 -16.16
N ASN A 196 -1.29 -4.34 -17.12
CA ASN A 196 -0.32 -5.22 -17.75
C ASN A 196 1.09 -4.71 -17.43
N ASP A 197 2.00 -5.62 -17.14
CA ASP A 197 3.41 -5.30 -16.97
C ASP A 197 4.13 -5.16 -18.34
N PRO A 198 5.41 -4.76 -18.36
CA PRO A 198 6.20 -4.61 -19.58
C PRO A 198 6.36 -5.90 -20.40
N THR A 199 6.23 -7.07 -19.77
CA THR A 199 6.28 -8.37 -20.45
C THR A 199 4.96 -8.74 -21.14
N GLY A 200 3.91 -7.96 -20.87
CA GLY A 200 2.54 -8.23 -21.34
C GLY A 200 1.72 -9.09 -20.38
N LYS A 201 2.29 -9.53 -19.25
CA LYS A 201 1.56 -10.28 -18.23
C LYS A 201 0.48 -9.39 -17.63
N SER A 202 -0.74 -9.92 -17.57
CA SER A 202 -1.91 -9.22 -17.02
C SER A 202 -2.07 -9.52 -15.54
N PHE A 203 -2.39 -8.49 -14.76
CA PHE A 203 -2.66 -8.55 -13.33
C PHE A 203 -4.09 -8.11 -13.05
N THR A 204 -4.78 -8.86 -12.20
CA THR A 204 -6.14 -8.59 -11.71
C THR A 204 -6.15 -8.79 -10.21
N LEU A 205 -6.04 -7.70 -9.47
CA LEU A 205 -5.82 -7.72 -8.02
C LEU A 205 -7.03 -7.15 -7.27
N PRO A 206 -7.72 -7.93 -6.42
CA PRO A 206 -8.82 -7.42 -5.63
C PRO A 206 -8.33 -6.49 -4.53
N ILE A 207 -9.03 -5.37 -4.33
CA ILE A 207 -8.77 -4.40 -3.28
C ILE A 207 -10.01 -4.31 -2.39
N GLN A 208 -9.84 -4.45 -1.08
CA GLN A 208 -10.89 -4.17 -0.10
C GLN A 208 -10.46 -2.95 0.71
N PHE A 209 -11.04 -1.79 0.41
CA PHE A 209 -10.57 -0.53 1.01
C PHE A 209 -10.71 -0.51 2.54
N SER A 210 -11.70 -1.21 3.09
CA SER A 210 -11.90 -1.36 4.53
C SER A 210 -10.74 -2.05 5.27
N ARG A 211 -9.79 -2.68 4.57
CA ARG A 211 -8.58 -3.26 5.17
C ARG A 211 -7.49 -2.23 5.42
N TYR A 212 -7.57 -1.07 4.79
CA TYR A 212 -6.55 -0.03 4.85
C TYR A 212 -7.12 1.18 5.60
N ARG A 213 -6.30 1.79 6.47
CA ARG A 213 -6.69 3.00 7.20
C ARG A 213 -6.46 4.24 6.38
#